data_AF-A0A183NM01-F1
#
_entry.id   AF-A0A183NM01-F1
#
_cell.length_a   1.000
_cell.length_b   1.000
_cell.length_c   1.000
_cell.angle_alpha   90.00
_cell.angle_beta   90.00
_cell.angle_gamma   90.00
#
_symmetry.space_group_name_H-M   'P 1'
#
loop_
_entity.id
_entity.type
_entity.pdbx_description
1 polymer ?
#
loop_
_entity_poly.entity_id
_entity_poly.type
_entity_poly.pdbx_seq_one_letter_code
_entity_poly.pdbx_strand_id
1 'polypeptide(L)'
;MPFNGEFNEEVNPINDTFYSHDLGGGWMFKEETTNCNNVPQSGVAIIIVCRDRWKQLNNTLSALIPVLQRQHLCYRIFVIEQQGTGILNKAQLMNIGFIEARKRFDFDCVIFHDADLIPLDDRIPHGCDEEMMESVVHLSVGVSSWNYVLYYQSLIGGVLKIKVVDQNTSEVRICCLMD
;
A
#
# COMPACT_ATOMS: atom_id res chain seq x y z
N MET A 1 8.05 8.15 21.42
CA MET A 1 7.27 7.46 22.46
C MET A 1 6.66 6.23 21.81
N PRO A 2 6.64 5.05 22.45
CA PRO A 2 5.85 3.94 21.91
C PRO A 2 4.39 4.39 21.82
N PHE A 3 3.70 3.94 20.77
CA PHE A 3 2.29 4.22 20.56
C PHE A 3 1.48 3.53 21.67
N ASN A 4 1.21 4.26 22.76
CA ASN A 4 0.23 3.89 23.79
C ASN A 4 -1.14 4.53 23.51
N GLY A 5 -1.37 4.96 22.26
CA GLY A 5 -2.65 5.52 21.85
C GLY A 5 -3.68 4.42 21.76
N GLU A 6 -4.48 4.26 22.80
CA GLU A 6 -5.86 3.83 22.64
C GLU A 6 -6.43 4.61 21.45
N PHE A 7 -6.99 3.87 20.50
CA PHE A 7 -7.73 4.42 19.39
C PHE A 7 -8.89 5.20 20.02
N ASN A 8 -8.77 6.52 20.15
CA ASN A 8 -9.79 7.34 20.80
C ASN A 8 -11.16 7.04 20.17
N GLU A 9 -12.09 6.54 21.00
CA GLU A 9 -13.45 6.14 20.63
C GLU A 9 -14.35 7.28 20.11
N GLU A 10 -13.82 8.51 19.96
CA GLU A 10 -14.58 9.70 19.55
C GLU A 10 -14.43 10.09 18.07
N VAL A 11 -14.07 9.15 17.19
CA VAL A 11 -14.24 9.33 15.74
C VAL A 11 -15.28 8.34 15.23
N ASN A 12 -16.51 8.79 15.03
CA ASN A 12 -17.61 8.00 14.48
C ASN A 12 -18.41 8.85 13.47
N PRO A 13 -18.64 8.39 12.22
CA PRO A 13 -19.03 7.03 11.85
C PRO A 13 -17.98 6.35 10.96
N ILE A 14 -17.03 5.67 11.60
CA ILE A 14 -16.14 4.69 10.97
C ILE A 14 -16.34 3.32 11.69
N ASN A 15 -17.19 3.23 12.71
CA ASN A 15 -17.15 2.14 13.69
C ASN A 15 -18.05 0.92 13.39
N ASP A 16 -18.59 0.73 12.18
CA ASP A 16 -19.35 -0.52 11.86
C ASP A 16 -18.80 -1.33 10.67
N THR A 17 -17.75 -0.86 9.98
CA THR A 17 -17.14 -1.59 8.84
C THR A 17 -15.64 -1.89 9.01
N PHE A 18 -15.05 -1.46 10.12
CA PHE A 18 -13.62 -1.60 10.39
C PHE A 18 -13.38 -2.75 11.37
N TYR A 19 -13.38 -3.98 10.85
CA TYR A 19 -12.87 -5.09 11.63
C TYR A 19 -11.33 -5.04 11.63
N SER A 20 -10.76 -4.65 12.77
CA SER A 20 -9.40 -5.06 13.13
C SER A 20 -9.41 -6.58 13.30
N HIS A 21 -9.21 -7.30 12.21
CA HIS A 21 -8.99 -8.74 12.23
C HIS A 21 -7.61 -9.01 11.63
N ASP A 22 -6.59 -8.75 12.44
CA ASP A 22 -5.51 -9.69 12.78
C ASP A 22 -4.40 -8.96 13.57
N LEU A 23 -3.89 -9.59 14.63
CA LEU A 23 -2.68 -9.15 15.34
C LEU A 23 -1.52 -9.07 14.34
N GLY A 24 -1.12 -7.85 13.94
CA GLY A 24 -0.03 -7.67 12.98
C GLY A 24 -0.12 -6.48 12.01
N GLY A 25 -1.13 -5.62 12.12
CA GLY A 25 -1.15 -4.32 11.40
C GLY A 25 -1.64 -4.37 9.95
N GLY A 26 -2.52 -5.32 9.63
CA GLY A 26 -3.14 -5.47 8.31
C GLY A 26 -4.63 -5.16 8.32
N TRP A 27 -5.10 -4.24 7.48
CA TRP A 27 -6.54 -4.05 7.22
C TRP A 27 -6.96 -4.92 6.04
N MET A 28 -7.86 -5.87 6.25
CA MET A 28 -8.44 -6.70 5.20
C MET A 28 -9.95 -6.45 5.17
N PHE A 29 -10.47 -5.92 4.06
CA PHE A 29 -11.89 -5.70 3.93
C PHE A 29 -12.58 -7.03 3.60
N LYS A 30 -13.39 -7.53 4.54
CA LYS A 30 -14.23 -8.71 4.37
C LYS A 30 -15.67 -8.26 4.20
N GLU A 31 -16.08 -7.99 2.98
CA GLU A 31 -17.51 -8.01 2.66
C GLU A 31 -17.99 -9.46 2.74
N GLU A 32 -19.17 -9.73 3.31
CA GLU A 32 -19.75 -11.09 3.35
C GLU A 32 -19.84 -11.73 1.94
N THR A 33 -19.85 -10.89 0.90
CA THR A 33 -19.93 -11.26 -0.52
C THR A 33 -18.58 -11.39 -1.23
N THR A 34 -17.49 -10.86 -0.66
CA THR A 34 -16.17 -10.88 -1.31
C THR A 34 -15.31 -11.97 -0.66
N ASN A 35 -15.60 -13.21 -1.02
CA ASN A 35 -14.70 -14.31 -0.70
C ASN A 35 -13.44 -14.18 -1.57
N CYS A 36 -12.37 -13.60 -1.02
CA CYS A 36 -11.09 -13.49 -1.72
C CYS A 36 -10.48 -14.84 -2.15
N ASN A 37 -11.00 -15.97 -1.66
CA ASN A 37 -10.64 -17.28 -2.17
C ASN A 37 -11.29 -17.60 -3.53
N ASN A 38 -12.33 -16.85 -3.94
CA ASN A 38 -13.14 -17.07 -5.14
C ASN A 38 -13.05 -15.92 -6.16
N VAL A 39 -12.37 -14.81 -5.82
CA VAL A 39 -12.12 -13.74 -6.79
C VAL A 39 -10.98 -14.20 -7.70
N PRO A 40 -11.14 -14.16 -9.04
CA PRO A 40 -10.06 -14.51 -9.97
C PRO A 40 -8.88 -13.51 -9.92
N GLN A 41 -8.95 -12.47 -9.07
CA GLN A 41 -7.91 -11.48 -8.86
C GLN A 41 -6.97 -11.94 -7.75
N SER A 42 -5.71 -12.08 -8.14
CA SER A 42 -4.52 -12.04 -7.31
C SER A 42 -4.61 -11.03 -6.15
N GLY A 43 -4.19 -11.44 -4.94
CA GLY A 43 -4.16 -10.55 -3.78
C GLY A 43 -3.25 -9.33 -4.00
N VAL A 44 -3.59 -8.20 -3.40
CA VAL A 44 -2.82 -6.94 -3.46
C VAL A 44 -2.34 -6.51 -2.06
N ALA A 45 -1.03 -6.47 -1.83
CA ALA A 45 -0.47 -5.85 -0.63
C ALA A 45 -0.24 -4.36 -0.85
N ILE A 46 -0.78 -3.51 0.01
CA ILE A 46 -0.56 -2.05 -0.02
C ILE A 46 0.31 -1.67 1.17
N ILE A 47 1.56 -1.31 0.91
CA ILE A 47 2.56 -0.98 1.93
C ILE A 47 2.67 0.54 2.01
N ILE A 48 2.26 1.09 3.14
CA ILE A 48 2.31 2.52 3.42
C ILE A 48 3.40 2.80 4.45
N VAL A 49 4.40 3.58 4.06
CA VAL A 49 5.43 4.04 5.00
C VAL A 49 4.91 5.29 5.72
N CYS A 50 4.88 5.23 7.06
CA CYS A 50 4.45 6.34 7.90
C CYS A 50 5.53 6.71 8.91
N ARG A 51 5.76 8.02 9.08
CA ARG A 51 6.49 8.56 10.21
C ARG A 51 6.01 9.97 10.49
N ASP A 52 5.52 10.21 11.70
CA ASP A 52 5.03 11.53 12.15
C ASP A 52 4.00 12.17 11.20
N ARG A 53 3.30 11.34 10.40
CA ARG A 53 2.34 11.74 9.36
C ARG A 53 0.98 11.06 9.51
N TRP A 54 0.62 10.71 10.75
CA TRP A 54 -0.61 10.00 11.08
C TRP A 54 -1.88 10.73 10.63
N LYS A 55 -1.90 12.08 10.69
CA LYS A 55 -3.03 12.87 10.19
C LYS A 55 -3.19 12.74 8.68
N GLN A 56 -2.09 12.80 7.93
CA GLN A 56 -2.09 12.63 6.48
C GLN A 56 -2.49 11.20 6.12
N LEU A 57 -1.92 10.21 6.80
CA LEU A 57 -2.28 8.80 6.64
C LEU A 57 -3.79 8.59 6.82
N ASN A 58 -4.39 9.17 7.86
CA ASN A 58 -5.81 9.06 8.09
C ASN A 58 -6.65 9.62 6.93
N ASN A 59 -6.27 10.77 6.38
CA ASN A 59 -6.93 11.35 5.21
C ASN A 59 -6.77 10.45 3.97
N THR A 60 -5.56 9.93 3.76
CA THR A 60 -5.24 9.00 2.68
C THR A 60 -6.07 7.72 2.78
N LEU A 61 -6.12 7.08 3.94
CA LEU A 61 -6.90 5.87 4.16
C LEU A 61 -8.40 6.12 3.99
N SER A 62 -8.92 7.25 4.47
CA SER A 62 -10.34 7.62 4.34
C SER A 62 -10.78 7.75 2.89
N ALA A 63 -9.89 8.14 1.99
CA ALA A 63 -10.16 8.25 0.56
C ALA A 63 -9.82 6.95 -0.20
N LEU A 64 -8.69 6.32 0.12
CA LEU A 64 -8.17 5.14 -0.57
C LEU A 64 -9.07 3.92 -0.35
N ILE A 65 -9.50 3.66 0.89
CA ILE A 65 -10.30 2.46 1.20
C ILE A 65 -11.58 2.39 0.34
N PRO A 66 -12.40 3.45 0.24
CA PRO A 66 -13.55 3.45 -0.65
C PRO A 66 -13.21 3.23 -2.14
N VAL A 67 -12.06 3.73 -2.61
CA VAL A 67 -11.59 3.49 -3.98
C VAL A 67 -11.32 1.99 -4.20
N LEU A 68 -10.57 1.36 -3.28
CA LEU A 68 -10.24 -0.06 -3.36
C LEU A 68 -11.49 -0.95 -3.30
N GLN A 69 -12.49 -0.56 -2.51
CA GLN A 69 -13.79 -1.24 -2.43
C GLN A 69 -14.55 -1.16 -3.75
N ARG A 70 -14.65 0.04 -4.35
CA ARG A 70 -15.31 0.21 -5.66
C ARG A 70 -14.58 -0.49 -6.79
N GLN A 71 -13.29 -0.74 -6.64
CA GLN A 71 -12.49 -1.56 -7.55
C GLN A 71 -12.62 -3.08 -7.30
N HIS A 72 -13.38 -3.49 -6.28
CA HIS A 72 -13.63 -4.89 -5.90
C HIS A 72 -12.36 -5.70 -5.66
N LEU A 73 -11.34 -5.08 -5.07
CA LEU A 73 -10.03 -5.70 -4.89
C LEU A 73 -9.95 -6.58 -3.63
N CYS A 74 -9.21 -7.68 -3.75
CA CYS A 74 -8.71 -8.43 -2.61
C CYS A 74 -7.38 -7.85 -2.15
N TYR A 75 -7.43 -6.99 -1.14
CA TYR A 75 -6.25 -6.25 -0.69
C TYR A 75 -6.02 -6.35 0.82
N ARG A 76 -4.77 -6.10 1.22
CA ARG A 76 -4.40 -5.86 2.61
C ARG A 76 -3.47 -4.66 2.74
N ILE A 77 -3.84 -3.70 3.59
CA ILE A 77 -3.04 -2.50 3.86
C ILE A 77 -2.12 -2.76 5.05
N PHE A 78 -0.81 -2.57 4.86
CA PHE A 78 0.23 -2.65 5.88
C PHE A 78 0.84 -1.27 6.12
N VAL A 79 0.73 -0.76 7.33
CA VAL A 79 1.35 0.51 7.72
C VAL A 79 2.68 0.21 8.42
N ILE A 80 3.78 0.67 7.83
CA ILE A 80 5.13 0.45 8.35
C ILE A 80 5.64 1.75 8.98
N GLU A 81 5.75 1.73 10.31
CA GLU A 81 6.24 2.87 11.09
C GLU A 81 7.73 2.71 11.41
N GLN A 82 8.50 3.77 11.19
CA GLN A 82 9.87 3.85 11.70
C GLN A 82 9.87 4.36 13.13
N GLN A 83 10.35 3.54 14.07
CA GLN A 83 10.58 4.00 15.44
C GLN A 83 11.84 4.86 15.54
N GLY A 84 11.80 5.84 16.44
CA GLY A 84 12.94 6.70 16.79
C GLY A 84 13.01 8.02 16.01
N THR A 85 14.10 8.76 16.25
CA THR A 85 14.29 10.13 15.72
C THR A 85 15.30 10.22 14.58
N GLY A 86 16.01 9.12 14.25
CA GLY A 86 16.96 9.06 13.13
C GLY A 86 16.29 9.32 11.78
N ILE A 87 17.04 9.57 10.71
CA ILE A 87 16.50 9.94 9.37
C ILE A 87 15.55 8.85 8.84
N LEU A 88 14.47 9.26 8.15
CA LEU A 88 13.50 8.34 7.54
C LEU A 88 14.15 7.60 6.37
N ASN A 89 14.23 6.27 6.44
CA ASN A 89 14.66 5.44 5.30
C ASN A 89 13.45 4.76 4.64
N LYS A 90 12.80 5.48 3.72
CA LYS A 90 11.59 5.00 3.04
C LYS A 90 11.81 3.66 2.34
N ALA A 91 12.90 3.52 1.57
CA ALA A 91 13.19 2.32 0.80
C ALA A 91 13.39 1.10 1.71
N GLN A 92 14.10 1.26 2.82
CA GLN A 92 14.28 0.19 3.80
C GLN A 92 12.96 -0.24 4.43
N LEU A 93 12.08 0.71 4.79
CA LEU A 93 10.78 0.40 5.39
C LEU A 93 9.84 -0.27 4.38
N MET A 94 9.89 0.14 3.11
CA MET A 94 9.18 -0.54 2.02
C MET A 94 9.63 -2.00 1.90
N ASN A 95 10.94 -2.27 1.90
CA ASN A 95 11.49 -3.62 1.83
C ASN A 95 11.08 -4.47 3.05
N ILE A 96 11.16 -3.90 4.26
CA ILE A 96 10.70 -4.57 5.50
C ILE A 96 9.21 -4.87 5.40
N GLY A 97 8.41 -3.90 4.96
CA GLY A 97 6.98 -4.07 4.75
C GLY A 97 6.64 -5.19 3.79
N PHE A 98 7.39 -5.33 2.70
CA PHE A 98 7.19 -6.40 1.72
C PHE A 98 7.44 -7.77 2.34
N ILE A 99 8.56 -7.91 3.07
CA ILE A 99 8.91 -9.17 3.75
C ILE A 99 7.87 -9.52 4.82
N GLU A 100 7.41 -8.55 5.61
CA GLU A 100 6.41 -8.79 6.64
C GLU A 100 5.01 -9.05 6.08
N ALA A 101 4.66 -8.43 4.96
CA ALA A 101 3.40 -8.67 4.26
C ALA A 101 3.35 -10.12 3.74
N ARG A 102 4.43 -10.61 3.12
CA ARG A 102 4.50 -11.99 2.56
C ARG A 102 4.31 -13.08 3.62
N LYS A 103 4.54 -12.78 4.91
CA LYS A 103 4.29 -13.72 6.02
C LYS A 103 2.82 -13.81 6.43
N ARG A 104 1.99 -12.84 6.05
CA ARG A 104 0.63 -12.63 6.58
C ARG A 104 -0.45 -12.62 5.52
N PHE A 105 -0.09 -12.41 4.26
CA PHE A 105 -1.01 -12.31 3.15
C PHE A 105 -0.34 -12.86 1.92
N ASP A 106 -1.06 -13.72 1.19
CA ASP A 106 -0.61 -14.13 -0.13
C ASP A 106 -1.13 -13.12 -1.15
N PHE A 107 -0.22 -12.62 -1.97
CA PHE A 107 -0.48 -11.55 -2.92
C PHE A 107 0.47 -11.68 -4.11
N ASP A 108 -0.04 -11.40 -5.30
CA ASP A 108 0.74 -11.41 -6.53
C ASP A 108 1.14 -10.00 -6.97
N CYS A 109 0.63 -8.94 -6.32
CA CYS A 109 1.10 -7.58 -6.54
C CYS A 109 1.27 -6.80 -5.24
N VAL A 110 2.22 -5.89 -5.26
CA VAL A 110 2.50 -4.96 -4.17
C VAL A 110 2.40 -3.53 -4.66
N ILE A 111 1.76 -2.68 -3.86
CA ILE A 111 1.73 -1.22 -4.03
C ILE A 111 2.56 -0.61 -2.91
N PHE A 112 3.59 0.15 -3.27
CA PHE A 112 4.31 1.00 -2.34
C PHE A 112 3.73 2.41 -2.41
N HIS A 113 3.38 2.96 -1.26
CA HIS A 113 2.54 4.14 -1.20
C HIS A 113 3.01 5.11 -0.11
N ASP A 114 3.21 6.38 -0.47
CA ASP A 114 3.49 7.44 0.49
C ASP A 114 2.23 7.80 1.30
N ALA A 115 2.36 8.03 2.61
CA ALA A 115 1.21 8.27 3.50
C ALA A 115 0.40 9.55 3.19
N ASP A 116 0.92 10.48 2.39
CA ASP A 116 0.34 11.80 2.09
C ASP A 116 -0.13 11.98 0.64
N LEU A 117 -0.22 10.89 -0.14
CA LEU A 117 -0.80 10.93 -1.48
C LEU A 117 -2.23 10.39 -1.46
N ILE A 118 -3.16 11.14 -2.03
CA ILE A 118 -4.59 10.77 -2.04
C ILE A 118 -4.99 10.48 -3.48
N PRO A 119 -5.58 9.31 -3.79
CA PRO A 119 -6.14 9.06 -5.12
C PRO A 119 -7.32 10.01 -5.35
N LEU A 120 -7.30 10.75 -6.46
CA LEU A 120 -8.37 11.69 -6.83
C LEU A 120 -9.42 11.08 -7.75
N ASP A 121 -9.15 9.88 -8.29
CA ASP A 121 -9.98 9.25 -9.31
C ASP A 121 -10.00 7.73 -9.12
N ASP A 122 -11.19 7.14 -9.16
CA ASP A 122 -11.40 5.69 -9.03
C ASP A 122 -10.84 4.90 -10.22
N ARG A 123 -10.53 5.57 -11.33
CA ARG A 123 -9.92 4.97 -12.51
C ARG A 123 -8.42 4.73 -12.35
N ILE A 124 -7.80 5.20 -11.26
CA ILE A 124 -6.40 4.88 -10.92
C ILE A 124 -6.38 3.42 -10.46
N PRO A 125 -5.81 2.47 -11.23
CA PRO A 125 -6.03 1.07 -10.95
C PRO A 125 -5.07 0.58 -9.86
N HIS A 126 -5.62 0.17 -8.71
CA HIS A 126 -4.87 -0.41 -7.60
C HIS A 126 -4.87 -1.95 -7.63
N GLY A 127 -5.40 -2.55 -8.71
CA GLY A 127 -5.40 -3.99 -8.92
C GLY A 127 -4.09 -4.51 -9.53
N CYS A 128 -4.02 -5.85 -9.58
CA CYS A 128 -3.08 -6.60 -10.39
C CYS A 128 -3.47 -6.54 -11.87
N ASP A 129 -2.84 -5.66 -12.64
CA ASP A 129 -3.18 -5.44 -14.05
C ASP A 129 -2.12 -6.05 -14.99
N GLU A 130 -2.51 -6.34 -16.23
CA GLU A 130 -1.61 -6.88 -17.26
C GLU A 130 -0.39 -5.99 -17.53
N GLU A 131 -0.53 -4.66 -17.38
CA GLU A 131 0.57 -3.69 -17.56
C GLU A 131 1.75 -3.96 -16.62
N MET A 132 1.52 -4.62 -15.47
CA MET A 132 2.58 -5.01 -14.55
C MET A 132 3.36 -6.26 -14.97
N MET A 133 2.96 -6.94 -16.04
CA MET A 133 3.65 -8.13 -16.52
C MET A 133 5.05 -7.84 -17.06
N GLU A 134 5.30 -6.61 -17.53
CA GLU A 134 6.56 -6.24 -18.16
C GLU A 134 7.39 -5.23 -17.34
N SER A 135 6.75 -4.37 -16.54
CA SER A 135 7.44 -3.30 -15.82
C SER A 135 6.70 -2.78 -14.58
N VAL A 136 7.39 -1.93 -13.80
CA VAL A 136 6.80 -1.20 -12.67
C VAL A 136 5.82 -0.14 -13.20
N VAL A 137 4.65 -0.02 -12.58
CA VAL A 137 3.67 1.01 -12.92
C VAL A 137 3.70 2.13 -11.88
N HIS A 138 3.92 3.37 -12.34
CA HIS A 138 3.89 4.57 -11.51
C HIS A 138 2.47 5.14 -11.47
N LEU A 139 1.84 5.16 -10.28
CA LEU A 139 0.45 5.63 -10.11
C LEU A 139 0.37 7.14 -9.84
N SER A 140 1.39 7.75 -9.26
CA SER A 140 1.41 9.19 -8.90
C SER A 140 1.96 10.09 -10.01
N VAL A 141 1.51 9.89 -11.25
CA VAL A 141 1.99 10.67 -12.41
C VAL A 141 1.56 12.14 -12.40
N GLY A 142 0.44 12.45 -11.73
CA GLY A 142 -0.10 13.80 -11.61
C GLY A 142 -0.41 14.14 -10.15
N VAL A 143 0.52 14.78 -9.46
CA VAL A 143 0.31 15.26 -8.07
C VAL A 143 0.02 16.75 -8.05
N SER A 144 -0.85 17.18 -7.15
CA SER A 144 -1.30 18.57 -7.04
C SER A 144 -0.16 19.56 -6.75
N SER A 145 0.83 19.15 -5.94
CA SER A 145 2.02 19.94 -5.63
C SER A 145 2.87 20.28 -6.87
N TRP A 146 2.69 19.56 -7.97
CA TRP A 146 3.33 19.80 -9.27
C TRP A 146 2.33 20.16 -10.36
N ASN A 147 1.16 20.71 -9.99
CA ASN A 147 0.10 21.10 -10.91
C ASN A 147 -0.32 19.97 -11.87
N TYR A 148 -0.29 18.72 -11.39
CA TYR A 148 -0.61 17.52 -12.18
C TYR A 148 0.33 17.29 -13.38
N VAL A 149 1.54 17.85 -13.34
CA VAL A 149 2.60 17.62 -14.32
C VAL A 149 3.68 16.75 -13.71
N LEU A 150 4.06 15.69 -14.43
CA LEU A 150 5.16 14.82 -14.04
C LEU A 150 6.48 15.61 -14.06
N TYR A 151 7.20 15.62 -12.94
CA TYR A 151 8.38 16.46 -12.77
C TYR A 151 9.54 16.07 -13.71
N TYR A 152 9.75 14.76 -13.95
CA TYR A 152 10.65 14.22 -14.98
C TYR A 152 10.25 12.78 -15.36
N GLN A 153 10.65 12.34 -16.55
CA GLN A 153 10.17 11.08 -17.15
C GLN A 153 10.53 9.82 -16.35
N SER A 154 11.70 9.78 -15.70
CA SER A 154 12.16 8.64 -14.90
C SER A 154 11.65 8.63 -13.46
N LEU A 155 10.73 9.53 -13.09
CA LEU A 155 10.19 9.58 -11.74
C LEU A 155 9.26 8.39 -11.50
N ILE A 156 9.54 7.63 -10.43
CA ILE A 156 8.72 6.48 -10.00
C ILE A 156 8.43 6.51 -8.49
N GLY A 157 8.66 7.64 -7.82
CA GLY A 157 8.38 7.82 -6.40
C GLY A 157 6.90 8.12 -6.11
N GLY A 158 6.53 8.21 -4.83
CA GLY A 158 5.15 8.50 -4.42
C GLY A 158 4.32 7.22 -4.28
N VAL A 159 3.61 6.83 -5.34
CA VAL A 159 2.83 5.58 -5.40
C VAL A 159 3.22 4.79 -6.65
N LEU A 160 3.65 3.55 -6.44
CA LEU A 160 4.00 2.63 -7.53
C LEU A 160 3.51 1.22 -7.21
N LYS A 161 3.28 0.43 -8.25
CA LYS A 161 2.85 -0.97 -8.12
C LYS A 161 3.72 -1.91 -8.96
N ILE A 162 3.95 -3.11 -8.42
CA ILE A 162 4.85 -4.12 -8.97
C ILE A 162 4.19 -5.50 -8.87
N LYS A 163 4.31 -6.30 -9.92
CA LYS A 163 3.99 -7.73 -9.88
C LYS A 163 5.06 -8.50 -9.10
N VAL A 164 4.63 -9.32 -8.16
CA VAL A 164 5.47 -10.26 -7.43
C VAL A 164 5.70 -11.47 -8.33
N VAL A 165 6.96 -11.78 -8.59
CA VAL A 165 7.36 -13.02 -9.27
C VAL A 165 7.91 -13.95 -8.21
N ASP A 166 7.39 -15.18 -8.16
CA ASP A 166 7.81 -16.17 -7.16
C ASP A 166 9.32 -16.48 -7.26
N GLN A 167 9.99 -16.46 -6.12
CA GLN A 167 11.42 -16.74 -5.98
C GLN A 167 11.77 -18.24 -6.22
N ASN A 168 10.77 -19.11 -6.41
CA ASN A 168 10.99 -20.52 -6.77
C ASN A 168 11.35 -20.70 -8.26
N THR A 169 11.16 -19.68 -9.08
CA THR A 169 11.77 -19.62 -10.42
C THR A 169 13.18 -19.05 -10.27
N SER A 170 14.15 -19.95 -10.43
CA SER A 170 15.57 -19.76 -10.17
C SER A 170 16.23 -18.75 -11.13
N GLU A 171 15.90 -17.45 -11.09
CA GLU A 171 16.72 -16.42 -11.78
C GLU A 171 16.45 -14.94 -11.43
N VAL A 172 16.03 -14.59 -10.21
CA VAL A 172 16.04 -13.17 -9.80
C VAL A 172 17.41 -12.81 -9.20
N ARG A 173 18.29 -12.22 -10.02
CA ARG A 173 19.49 -11.52 -9.52
C ARG A 173 19.08 -10.13 -9.05
N ILE A 174 19.01 -9.94 -7.73
CA ILE A 174 19.06 -8.60 -7.14
C ILE A 174 20.49 -8.09 -7.38
N CYS A 175 20.71 -7.37 -8.47
CA CYS A 175 21.90 -6.55 -8.62
C CYS A 175 21.73 -5.34 -7.71
N CYS A 176 22.16 -5.46 -6.45
CA CYS A 176 22.56 -4.29 -5.69
C CYS A 176 23.75 -3.68 -6.44
N LEU A 177 23.53 -2.60 -7.19
CA LEU A 177 24.60 -1.64 -7.46
C LEU A 177 24.91 -0.98 -6.11
N MET A 178 25.81 -1.61 -5.35
CA MET A 178 26.66 -0.85 -4.44
C MET A 178 27.82 -0.33 -5.30
N ASP A 179 28.11 0.96 -5.17
CA ASP A 179 29.23 1.64 -5.84
C ASP A 179 30.56 0.89 -5.70
#